data_AF-A0A519PI80-F1
#
_entry.id   AF-A0A519PI80-F1
#
_cell.length_a   1.000
_cell.length_b   1.000
_cell.length_c   1.000
_cell.angle_alpha   90.00
_cell.angle_beta   90.00
_cell.angle_gamma   90.00
#
_symmetry.space_group_name_H-M   'P 1'
#
loop_
_entity.id
_entity.type
_entity.pdbx_description
1 polymer ?
#
loop_
_entity_poly.entity_id
_entity_poly.type
_entity_poly.pdbx_seq_one_letter_code
_entity_poly.pdbx_strand_id
1 'polypeptide(L)'
;MSSEFSLHRREALSLGAAAIAFAGAARAQTVPAAGETYVNQAPGYGPLVSDPNGLFDLPEGFSYHVVSQGGQTMDDGLLVPGQFDG
;
A
#
# COMPACT_ATOMS: atom_id res chain seq x y z
N MET A 1 -4.18 9.56 57.15
CA MET A 1 -3.33 9.65 55.95
C MET A 1 -4.21 9.99 54.78
N SER A 2 -4.42 11.28 54.53
CA SER A 2 -5.15 11.76 53.36
C SER A 2 -4.12 12.39 52.43
N SER A 3 -3.77 11.70 51.35
CA SER A 3 -2.86 12.22 50.33
C SER A 3 -3.70 13.05 49.36
N GLU A 4 -3.51 14.37 49.37
CA GLU A 4 -4.10 15.23 48.34
C GLU A 4 -3.34 15.03 47.02
N PHE A 5 -4.07 14.70 45.96
CA PHE A 5 -3.53 14.60 44.60
C PHE A 5 -3.11 16.00 44.11
N SER A 6 -1.80 16.29 44.10
CA SER A 6 -1.26 17.48 43.46
C SER A 6 -1.09 17.24 41.95
N LEU A 7 -2.10 17.63 41.17
CA LEU A 7 -2.04 17.63 39.71
C LEU A 7 -0.97 18.62 39.22
N HIS A 8 0.09 18.10 38.61
CA HIS A 8 1.16 18.94 38.09
C HIS A 8 0.74 19.53 36.73
N ARG A 9 0.94 20.84 36.53
CA ARG A 9 0.57 21.54 35.27
C ARG A 9 1.12 20.86 34.02
N ARG A 10 2.30 20.23 34.12
CA ARG A 10 2.93 19.46 33.05
C ARG A 10 2.14 18.20 32.66
N GLU A 11 1.54 17.53 33.63
CA GLU A 11 0.73 16.32 33.42
C GLU A 11 -0.62 16.69 32.83
N ALA A 12 -1.23 17.77 33.31
CA ALA A 12 -2.45 18.31 32.71
C ALA A 12 -2.22 18.71 31.24
N LEU A 13 -1.08 19.34 30.92
CA LEU A 13 -0.72 19.71 29.56
C LEU A 13 -0.43 18.49 28.67
N SER A 14 0.30 17.48 29.17
CA SER A 14 0.62 16.28 28.40
C SER A 14 -0.61 15.42 28.12
N LEU A 15 -1.50 15.26 29.11
CA LEU A 15 -2.77 14.56 28.93
C LEU A 15 -3.69 15.29 27.95
N GLY A 16 -3.75 16.63 28.04
CA GLY A 16 -4.50 17.45 27.09
C GLY A 16 -3.97 17.33 25.65
N ALA A 17 -2.64 17.38 25.46
CA ALA A 17 -2.02 17.22 24.15
C ALA A 17 -2.28 15.81 23.57
N ALA A 18 -2.18 14.77 24.39
CA ALA A 18 -2.47 13.40 23.97
C ALA A 18 -3.94 13.26 23.55
N ALA A 19 -4.88 13.77 24.34
CA ALA A 19 -6.31 13.74 24.02
C ALA A 19 -6.62 14.45 22.68
N ILE A 20 -6.00 15.61 22.44
CA ILE A 20 -6.15 16.34 21.17
C ILE A 20 -5.58 15.54 19.99
N ALA A 21 -4.39 14.93 20.14
CA ALA A 21 -3.77 14.13 19.09
C ALA A 21 -4.63 12.91 18.71
N PHE A 22 -5.13 12.16 19.71
CA PHE A 22 -6.00 11.02 19.46
C PHE A 22 -7.36 11.43 18.86
N ALA A 23 -7.96 12.53 19.34
CA ALA A 23 -9.19 13.06 18.76
C ALA A 23 -8.97 13.49 17.30
N GLY A 24 -7.85 14.14 16.99
CA GLY A 24 -7.48 14.54 15.63
C GLY A 24 -7.32 13.34 14.70
N ALA A 25 -6.61 12.30 15.16
CA ALA A 25 -6.42 11.06 14.40
C ALA A 25 -7.75 10.33 14.12
N ALA A 26 -8.62 10.23 15.13
CA ALA A 26 -9.95 9.62 14.97
C ALA A 26 -10.80 10.38 13.95
N ARG A 27 -10.73 11.73 13.93
CA ARG A 27 -11.44 12.53 12.93
C ARG A 27 -10.89 12.36 11.51
N ALA A 28 -9.58 12.23 11.36
CA ALA A 28 -8.95 12.03 10.05
C ALA A 28 -9.40 10.72 9.37
N GLN A 29 -9.69 9.67 10.15
CA GLN A 29 -10.22 8.41 9.62
C GLN A 29 -11.68 8.51 9.16
N THR A 30 -12.44 9.46 9.70
CA THR A 30 -13.85 9.69 9.33
C THR A 30 -14.05 10.67 8.20
N VAL A 31 -12.99 11.33 7.72
CA VAL A 31 -13.07 12.11 6.48
C VAL A 31 -13.33 11.09 5.38
N PRO A 32 -14.52 11.08 4.74
CA PRO A 32 -14.71 10.22 3.59
C PRO A 32 -13.63 10.58 2.60
N ALA A 33 -12.85 9.59 2.14
CA ALA A 33 -12.03 9.78 0.96
C ALA A 33 -12.94 10.44 -0.08
N ALA A 34 -12.51 11.58 -0.63
CA ALA A 34 -13.23 12.20 -1.73
C ALA A 34 -13.34 11.11 -2.80
N GLY A 35 -14.51 10.46 -2.86
CA GLY A 35 -14.66 9.22 -3.60
C GLY A 35 -14.28 9.50 -5.04
N GLU A 36 -13.42 8.67 -5.61
CA GLU A 36 -13.11 8.78 -7.02
C GLU A 36 -14.43 8.69 -7.80
N THR A 37 -14.85 9.81 -8.39
CA THR A 37 -16.07 9.90 -9.20
C THR A 37 -15.88 9.26 -10.58
N TYR A 38 -14.67 8.81 -10.87
CA TYR A 38 -14.32 8.15 -12.11
C TYR A 38 -14.70 6.67 -12.04
N VAL A 39 -15.85 6.35 -12.64
CA VAL A 39 -16.19 4.98 -13.01
C VAL A 39 -15.57 4.70 -14.38
N ASN A 40 -14.65 3.74 -14.45
CA ASN A 40 -14.07 3.31 -15.72
C ASN A 40 -15.16 2.57 -16.51
N GLN A 41 -15.79 3.27 -17.46
CA GLN A 41 -16.97 2.79 -18.21
C GLN A 41 -16.62 1.86 -19.38
N ALA A 42 -15.34 1.61 -19.64
CA ALA A 42 -14.93 0.65 -20.65
C ALA A 42 -15.21 -0.78 -20.15
N PRO A 43 -15.89 -1.63 -20.95
CA PRO A 43 -15.88 -3.07 -20.69
C PRO A 43 -14.43 -3.53 -20.62
N GLY A 44 -14.05 -4.20 -19.53
CA GLY A 44 -12.73 -4.81 -19.42
C GLY A 44 -12.53 -5.92 -20.45
N TYR A 45 -11.33 -6.48 -20.52
CA TYR A 45 -10.96 -7.51 -21.50
C TYR A 45 -11.56 -8.90 -21.27
N GLY A 46 -12.53 -9.02 -20.37
CA GLY A 46 -13.11 -10.30 -19.93
C GLY A 46 -12.35 -10.94 -18.75
N PRO A 47 -12.75 -12.16 -18.35
CA PRO A 47 -12.10 -12.91 -17.28
C PRO A 47 -10.64 -13.25 -17.60
N LEU A 48 -9.81 -13.39 -16.56
CA LEU A 48 -8.45 -13.87 -16.71
C LEU A 48 -8.44 -15.41 -16.86
N VAL A 49 -7.55 -15.90 -17.72
CA VAL A 49 -7.26 -17.32 -17.90
C VAL A 49 -5.99 -17.65 -17.13
N SER A 50 -6.04 -18.68 -16.28
CA SER A 50 -4.89 -19.08 -15.47
C SER A 50 -3.69 -19.51 -16.31
N ASP A 51 -2.54 -18.93 -16.04
CA ASP A 51 -1.27 -19.29 -16.70
C ASP A 51 -0.67 -20.56 -16.07
N PRO A 52 -0.41 -21.63 -16.84
CA PRO A 52 0.27 -22.83 -16.35
C PRO A 52 1.66 -22.56 -15.75
N ASN A 53 2.34 -21.50 -16.19
CA ASN A 53 3.64 -21.11 -15.65
C ASN A 53 3.53 -20.23 -14.40
N GLY A 54 2.35 -19.69 -14.10
CA GLY A 54 2.08 -18.85 -12.94
C GLY A 54 2.75 -17.48 -12.97
N LEU A 55 3.05 -16.92 -14.16
CA LEU A 55 3.59 -15.57 -14.30
C LEU A 55 2.46 -14.53 -14.36
N PHE A 56 1.58 -14.66 -15.35
CA PHE A 56 0.48 -13.71 -15.57
C PHE A 56 -0.77 -14.42 -16.07
N ASP A 57 -1.83 -14.38 -15.27
CA ASP A 57 -3.17 -14.73 -15.75
C ASP A 57 -3.65 -13.61 -16.68
N LEU A 58 -3.87 -13.92 -17.96
CA LEU A 58 -4.22 -12.95 -19.00
C LEU A 58 -5.61 -13.23 -19.59
N PRO A 59 -6.30 -12.22 -20.12
CA PRO A 59 -7.55 -12.44 -20.85
C PRO A 59 -7.34 -13.27 -22.12
N GLU A 60 -8.43 -13.85 -22.64
CA GLU A 60 -8.38 -14.60 -23.90
C GLU A 60 -7.84 -13.74 -25.05
N GLY A 61 -6.94 -14.32 -25.87
CA GLY A 61 -6.30 -13.64 -27.00
C GLY A 61 -5.08 -12.80 -26.67
N PHE A 62 -4.73 -12.66 -25.38
CA PHE A 62 -3.50 -11.98 -24.95
C PHE A 62 -2.35 -12.99 -24.79
N SER A 63 -1.12 -12.50 -24.97
CA SER A 63 0.10 -13.27 -24.80
C SER A 63 1.22 -12.40 -24.24
N TYR A 64 2.16 -13.01 -23.52
CA TYR A 64 3.37 -12.34 -23.04
C TYR A 64 4.64 -12.99 -23.62
N HIS A 65 5.73 -12.24 -23.56
CA HIS A 65 7.07 -12.76 -23.80
C HIS A 65 8.00 -12.27 -22.69
N VAL A 66 8.76 -13.17 -22.09
CA VAL A 66 9.74 -12.84 -21.04
C VAL A 66 10.99 -12.28 -21.71
N VAL A 67 11.27 -11.00 -21.47
CA VAL A 67 12.43 -10.30 -22.07
C VAL A 67 13.69 -10.33 -21.20
N SER A 68 13.54 -10.54 -19.88
CA SER A 68 14.66 -10.61 -18.94
C SER A 68 14.23 -11.40 -17.70
N GLN A 69 15.14 -12.21 -17.16
CA GLN A 69 14.91 -12.98 -15.94
C GLN A 69 16.14 -12.87 -15.04
N GLY A 70 15.92 -12.46 -13.78
CA GLY A 70 16.97 -12.35 -12.78
C GLY A 70 17.74 -13.68 -12.62
N GLY A 71 19.05 -13.58 -12.51
CA GLY A 71 19.94 -14.75 -12.40
C GLY A 71 20.32 -15.40 -13.73
N GLN A 72 19.80 -14.95 -14.87
CA GLN A 72 20.35 -15.33 -16.17
C GLN A 72 21.74 -14.69 -16.38
N THR A 73 22.60 -15.34 -17.16
CA THR A 73 23.93 -14.78 -17.51
C THR A 73 23.80 -13.78 -18.64
N MET A 74 24.39 -12.59 -18.45
CA MET A 74 24.50 -11.53 -19.44
C MET A 74 25.75 -11.72 -20.31
N ASP A 75 25.86 -10.96 -21.39
CA ASP A 75 26.99 -11.05 -22.34
C ASP A 75 28.35 -10.68 -21.72
N ASP A 76 28.35 -9.93 -20.63
CA ASP A 76 29.55 -9.59 -19.85
C ASP A 76 29.95 -10.68 -18.83
N GLY A 77 29.19 -11.78 -18.78
CA GLY A 77 29.40 -12.89 -17.84
C GLY A 77 28.85 -12.63 -16.43
N LEU A 78 28.26 -11.47 -16.16
CA LEU A 78 27.57 -11.18 -14.91
C LEU A 78 26.15 -11.76 -14.93
N LEU A 79 25.49 -11.78 -13.78
CA LEU A 79 24.10 -12.22 -13.68
C LEU A 79 23.16 -11.01 -13.77
N VAL A 80 22.02 -11.20 -14.44
CA VAL A 80 20.93 -10.22 -14.47
C VAL A 80 20.48 -9.94 -13.03
N PRO A 81 20.49 -8.68 -12.57
CA PRO A 81 20.01 -8.31 -11.24
C PRO A 81 18.53 -8.66 -11.03
N GLY A 82 18.15 -8.86 -9.77
CA GLY A 82 16.75 -8.95 -9.39
C GLY A 82 16.10 -7.58 -9.22
N GLN A 83 14.84 -7.58 -8.74
CA GLN A 83 14.10 -6.38 -8.37
C GLN A 83 14.06 -5.31 -9.48
N PHE A 84 13.64 -5.71 -10.68
CA PHE A 84 13.45 -4.78 -11.78
C PHE A 84 12.49 -3.65 -11.38
N ASP A 85 12.92 -2.42 -11.57
CA ASP A 85 12.09 -1.21 -11.57
C ASP A 85 12.10 -0.56 -12.96
N GLY A 86 11.28 0.49 -13.12
CA GLY A 86 11.08 1.19 -14.40
C GLY A 86 11.73 2.57 -14.42
#